data_AF-A0A935RMT7-F1
#
_entry.id   AF-A0A935RMT7-F1
#
_cell.length_a   1.000
_cell.length_b   1.000
_cell.length_c   1.000
_cell.angle_alpha   90.00
_cell.angle_beta   90.00
_cell.angle_gamma   90.00
#
_symmetry.space_group_name_H-M   'P 1'
#
loop_
_entity.id
_entity.type
_entity.pdbx_description
1 polymer ?
#
loop_
_entity_poly.entity_id
_entity_poly.type
_entity_poly.pdbx_seq_one_letter_code
_entity_poly.pdbx_strand_id
1 'polypeptide(L)'
;MPQLNVYSHTVCPTIEITSYIDGELTAERELALETHIVGCSECAEELRLQRQFLCSLNSSMVGEFDLELPANFTERLVTNAESSVNGLRRSNELYSAAFVCVALMAFVLFALGSDANLIFGQLVNAAEKITAVGNFVGHIAYSLLVGFGVILRTVSGQIQLPAALMLVLGMVVALSVFISRSKSRVPRT
;
A
#
# COMPACT_ATOMS: atom_id res chain seq x y z
N MET A 1 -32.51 -5.40 -10.15
CA MET A 1 -33.09 -4.42 -11.10
C MET A 1 -33.32 -3.13 -10.34
N PRO A 2 -32.47 -2.10 -10.53
CA PRO A 2 -32.67 -0.82 -9.87
C PRO A 2 -33.78 -0.06 -10.60
N GLN A 3 -34.69 0.53 -9.84
CA GLN A 3 -35.83 1.28 -10.36
C GLN A 3 -35.34 2.61 -10.93
N LEU A 4 -35.39 2.74 -12.27
CA LEU A 4 -35.31 4.01 -12.98
C LEU A 4 -36.56 4.82 -12.65
N ASN A 5 -36.48 5.59 -11.56
CA ASN A 5 -37.49 6.58 -11.21
C ASN A 5 -37.33 7.77 -12.15
N VAL A 6 -38.14 7.80 -13.20
CA VAL A 6 -38.24 8.89 -14.17
C VAL A 6 -38.72 10.13 -13.40
N TYR A 7 -37.78 11.00 -13.04
CA TYR A 7 -38.07 12.28 -12.39
C TYR A 7 -38.90 13.12 -13.37
N SER A 8 -40.18 13.29 -13.02
CA SER A 8 -41.10 14.17 -13.70
C SER A 8 -40.52 15.58 -13.81
N HIS A 9 -40.71 16.18 -14.98
CA HIS A 9 -40.21 17.45 -15.50
C HIS A 9 -40.57 18.73 -14.69
N THR A 10 -40.88 18.61 -13.40
CA THR A 10 -41.51 19.68 -12.59
C THR A 10 -40.87 19.91 -11.22
N VAL A 11 -39.89 19.11 -10.79
CA VAL A 11 -39.23 19.29 -9.49
C VAL A 11 -37.72 19.38 -9.67
N CYS A 12 -37.16 20.56 -9.40
CA CYS A 12 -35.72 20.84 -9.44
C CYS A 12 -35.00 20.11 -8.28
N PRO A 13 -34.02 19.24 -8.56
CA PRO A 13 -33.32 18.48 -7.53
C PRO A 13 -32.16 19.29 -6.93
N THR A 14 -32.47 20.32 -6.13
CA THR A 14 -31.46 21.25 -5.56
C THR A 14 -30.38 20.55 -4.74
N ILE A 15 -30.72 19.48 -4.02
CA ILE A 15 -29.76 18.70 -3.20
C ILE A 15 -28.77 17.93 -4.08
N GLU A 16 -29.18 17.49 -5.27
CA GLU A 16 -28.28 16.76 -6.17
C GLU A 16 -27.23 17.69 -6.79
N ILE A 17 -27.50 19.00 -6.90
CA ILE A 17 -26.54 19.99 -7.41
C ILE A 17 -25.32 20.11 -6.49
N THR A 18 -25.51 20.10 -5.17
CA THR A 18 -24.37 20.13 -4.23
C THR A 18 -23.55 18.83 -4.33
N SER A 19 -24.22 17.67 -4.36
CA SER A 19 -23.53 16.38 -4.53
C SER A 19 -22.81 16.25 -5.87
N TYR A 20 -23.28 16.93 -6.92
CA TYR A 20 -22.61 17.03 -8.21
C TYR A 20 -21.33 17.85 -8.14
N ILE A 21 -21.35 18.99 -7.45
CA ILE A 21 -20.17 19.84 -7.28
C ILE A 21 -19.09 19.13 -6.46
N ASP A 22 -19.48 18.37 -5.43
CA ASP A 22 -18.56 17.61 -4.58
C ASP A 22 -18.08 16.30 -5.24
N GLY A 23 -18.68 15.89 -6.36
CA GLY A 23 -18.33 14.65 -7.07
C GLY A 23 -18.80 13.37 -6.39
N GLU A 24 -19.81 13.45 -5.52
CA GLU A 24 -20.35 12.32 -4.75
C GLU A 24 -21.48 11.56 -5.48
N LEU A 25 -21.93 12.07 -6.64
CA LEU A 25 -22.95 11.42 -7.44
C LEU A 25 -22.42 10.16 -8.15
N THR A 26 -23.29 9.18 -8.31
CA THR A 26 -23.01 8.04 -9.18
C THR A 26 -23.10 8.47 -10.65
N ALA A 27 -22.32 7.84 -11.53
CA ALA A 27 -22.28 8.19 -12.95
C ALA A 27 -23.66 8.20 -13.65
N GLU A 28 -24.57 7.30 -13.25
CA GLU A 28 -25.95 7.25 -13.77
C GLU A 28 -26.76 8.50 -13.38
N ARG A 29 -26.56 9.00 -12.15
CA ARG A 29 -27.27 10.16 -11.62
C ARG A 29 -26.68 11.47 -12.10
N GLU A 30 -25.36 11.50 -12.26
CA GLU A 30 -24.64 12.61 -12.88
C GLU A 30 -25.19 12.91 -14.28
N LEU A 31 -25.29 11.88 -15.14
CA LEU A 31 -25.81 12.03 -16.50
C LEU A 31 -27.28 12.48 -16.52
N ALA A 32 -28.09 11.98 -15.59
CA ALA A 32 -29.49 12.41 -15.45
C ALA A 32 -29.61 13.89 -15.05
N LEU A 33 -28.78 14.34 -14.11
CA LEU A 33 -28.75 15.72 -13.65
C LEU A 33 -28.21 16.66 -14.74
N GLU A 34 -27.17 16.27 -15.48
CA GLU A 34 -26.65 17.04 -16.61
C GLU A 34 -27.72 17.23 -17.70
N THR A 35 -28.45 16.16 -18.01
CA THR A 35 -29.58 16.23 -18.94
C THR A 35 -30.66 17.20 -18.45
N HIS A 36 -30.96 17.20 -17.14
CA HIS A 36 -31.91 18.12 -16.53
C HIS A 36 -31.43 19.58 -16.57
N ILE A 37 -30.17 19.84 -16.26
CA ILE A 37 -29.57 21.18 -16.26
C ILE A 37 -29.63 21.83 -17.65
N VAL A 38 -29.43 21.06 -18.72
CA VAL A 38 -29.55 21.56 -20.10
C VAL A 38 -30.97 22.06 -20.40
N GLY A 39 -31.98 21.44 -19.79
CA GLY A 39 -33.40 21.79 -19.98
C GLY A 39 -34.00 22.73 -18.94
N CYS A 40 -33.29 23.04 -17.85
CA CYS A 40 -33.81 23.79 -16.71
C CYS A 40 -32.92 24.99 -16.37
N SER A 41 -33.40 26.20 -16.68
CA SER A 41 -32.64 27.45 -16.42
C SER A 41 -32.41 27.71 -14.94
N GLU A 42 -33.33 27.30 -14.07
CA GLU A 42 -33.21 27.47 -12.61
C GLU A 42 -32.05 26.63 -12.05
N CYS A 43 -31.97 25.35 -12.43
CA CYS A 43 -30.86 24.48 -12.01
C CYS A 43 -29.52 24.91 -12.60
N ALA A 44 -29.50 25.43 -13.83
CA ALA A 44 -28.30 25.98 -14.43
C ALA A 44 -27.80 27.23 -13.70
N GLU A 45 -28.73 28.10 -13.28
CA GLU A 45 -28.40 29.29 -12.49
C GLU A 45 -27.90 28.91 -11.09
N GLU A 46 -28.57 27.99 -10.42
CA GLU A 46 -28.16 27.49 -9.09
C GLU A 46 -26.74 26.89 -9.13
N LEU A 47 -26.45 26.03 -10.13
CA LEU A 47 -25.12 25.47 -10.33
C LEU A 47 -24.06 26.57 -10.54
N ARG A 48 -24.40 27.61 -11.32
CA ARG A 48 -23.51 28.75 -11.57
C ARG A 48 -23.24 29.53 -10.30
N LEU A 49 -24.28 29.80 -9.48
CA LEU A 49 -24.15 30.54 -8.22
C LEU A 49 -23.28 29.79 -7.21
N GLN A 50 -23.51 28.48 -7.05
CA GLN A 50 -22.71 27.65 -6.15
C GLN A 50 -21.23 27.57 -6.59
N ARG A 51 -20.98 27.39 -7.89
CA ARG A 51 -19.59 27.44 -8.44
C ARG A 51 -18.94 28.81 -8.23
N GLN A 52 -19.66 29.89 -8.45
CA GLN A 52 -19.16 31.25 -8.24
C GLN A 52 -18.82 31.49 -6.76
N PHE A 53 -19.65 30.99 -5.84
CA PHE A 53 -19.40 31.03 -4.41
C PHE A 53 -18.12 30.27 -4.03
N LEU A 54 -17.94 29.04 -4.53
CA LEU A 54 -16.71 28.27 -4.31
C LEU A 54 -15.46 28.95 -4.86
N CYS A 55 -15.54 29.54 -6.06
CA CYS A 55 -14.43 30.31 -6.61
C CYS A 55 -14.09 31.53 -5.75
N SER A 56 -15.10 32.18 -5.15
CA SER A 56 -14.91 33.32 -4.27
C SER A 56 -14.31 32.93 -2.92
N LEU A 57 -14.70 31.76 -2.38
CA LEU A 57 -14.06 31.19 -1.19
C LEU A 57 -12.62 30.80 -1.47
N ASN A 58 -12.36 30.17 -2.62
CA ASN A 58 -11.00 29.77 -2.98
C ASN A 58 -10.09 31.00 -3.12
N SER A 59 -10.56 32.05 -3.77
CA SER A 59 -9.77 33.28 -3.93
C SER A 59 -9.58 34.05 -2.62
N SER A 60 -10.52 34.00 -1.68
CA SER A 60 -10.34 34.61 -0.36
C SER A 60 -9.34 33.85 0.52
N MET A 61 -9.23 32.52 0.36
CA MET A 61 -8.27 31.70 1.11
C MET A 61 -6.82 31.79 0.59
N VAL A 62 -6.62 32.14 -0.69
CA VAL A 62 -5.28 32.24 -1.29
C VAL A 62 -4.40 33.31 -0.63
N GLY A 63 -4.98 34.34 0.00
CA GLY A 63 -4.22 35.39 0.69
C GLY A 63 -3.87 35.11 2.15
N GLU A 64 -4.56 34.17 2.81
CA GLU A 64 -4.40 33.90 4.26
C GLU A 64 -3.31 32.84 4.53
N PHE A 65 -3.00 32.01 3.53
CA PHE A 65 -2.06 30.89 3.63
C PHE A 65 -0.98 30.98 2.56
N ASP A 66 -0.10 31.97 2.66
CA ASP A 66 1.16 32.00 1.92
C ASP A 66 2.13 30.99 2.57
N LEU A 67 1.74 29.71 2.52
CA LEU A 67 2.55 28.59 2.97
C LEU A 67 3.65 28.43 1.93
N GLU A 68 4.86 28.91 2.25
CA GLU A 68 6.06 28.65 1.47
C GLU A 68 6.20 27.15 1.25
N LEU A 69 5.83 26.69 0.05
CA LEU A 69 5.89 25.29 -0.30
C LEU A 69 7.38 24.92 -0.40
N PRO A 70 7.86 23.92 0.37
CA PRO A 70 9.26 23.53 0.29
C PRO A 70 9.63 23.21 -1.15
N ALA A 71 10.80 23.67 -1.62
CA ALA A 71 11.22 23.47 -3.02
C ALA A 71 11.18 22.00 -3.48
N ASN A 72 11.31 21.06 -2.54
CA ASN A 72 11.30 19.62 -2.80
C ASN A 72 9.93 18.96 -2.54
N PHE A 73 8.86 19.71 -2.28
CA PHE A 73 7.54 19.16 -1.97
C PHE A 73 6.98 18.39 -3.15
N THR A 74 7.01 18.99 -4.35
CA THR A 74 6.56 18.35 -5.58
C THR A 74 7.38 17.10 -5.89
N GLU A 75 8.71 17.17 -5.77
CA GLU A 75 9.59 16.01 -5.98
C GLU A 75 9.26 14.89 -4.99
N ARG A 76 9.08 15.22 -3.71
CA ARG A 76 8.71 14.24 -2.68
C ARG A 76 7.32 13.67 -2.91
N LEU A 77 6.35 14.47 -3.35
CA LEU A 77 5.00 14.01 -3.64
C LEU A 77 4.97 13.09 -4.85
N VAL A 78 5.68 13.44 -5.92
CA VAL A 78 5.77 12.61 -7.12
C VAL A 78 6.48 11.30 -6.79
N THR A 79 7.65 11.38 -6.13
CA THR A 79 8.40 10.18 -5.72
C THR A 79 7.58 9.30 -4.78
N ASN A 80 6.85 9.90 -3.84
CA ASN A 80 5.98 9.16 -2.92
C ASN A 80 4.78 8.58 -3.67
N ALA A 81 4.09 9.32 -4.53
CA ALA A 81 2.96 8.82 -5.31
C ALA A 81 3.37 7.68 -6.26
N GLU A 82 4.52 7.78 -6.90
CA GLU A 82 5.07 6.72 -7.76
C GLU A 82 5.52 5.49 -6.96
N SER A 83 6.17 5.67 -5.81
CA SER A 83 6.65 4.55 -4.98
C SER A 83 5.56 3.95 -4.06
N SER A 84 4.52 4.72 -3.74
CA SER A 84 3.41 4.38 -2.85
C SER A 84 2.17 3.95 -3.62
N VAL A 85 2.33 3.21 -4.72
CA VAL A 85 1.22 2.42 -5.29
C VAL A 85 0.90 1.18 -4.45
N ASN A 86 1.63 0.94 -3.35
CA ASN A 86 1.39 -0.14 -2.38
C ASN A 86 0.04 -0.06 -1.63
N GLY A 87 -0.75 1.01 -1.82
CA GLY A 87 -2.08 1.17 -1.21
C GLY A 87 -3.26 0.71 -2.06
N LEU A 88 -3.09 0.55 -3.38
CA LEU A 88 -4.19 0.18 -4.29
C LEU A 88 -4.39 -1.32 -4.40
N ARG A 89 -3.40 -2.13 -4.05
CA ARG A 89 -3.43 -3.58 -4.24
C ARG A 89 -3.87 -4.26 -2.95
N ARG A 90 -5.17 -4.55 -2.85
CA ARG A 90 -5.75 -5.29 -1.74
C ARG A 90 -5.06 -6.67 -1.68
N SER A 91 -4.72 -7.16 -0.50
CA SER A 91 -4.04 -8.47 -0.34
C SER A 91 -4.80 -9.63 -0.98
N ASN A 92 -6.12 -9.50 -1.15
CA ASN A 92 -6.95 -10.47 -1.86
C ASN A 92 -6.79 -10.44 -3.39
N GLU A 93 -6.33 -9.33 -3.98
CA GLU A 93 -6.06 -9.22 -5.43
C GLU A 93 -4.73 -9.89 -5.82
N LEU A 94 -3.78 -10.00 -4.89
CA LEU A 94 -2.56 -10.78 -5.10
C LEU A 94 -2.89 -12.25 -5.39
N TYR A 95 -3.87 -12.82 -4.69
CA TYR A 95 -4.34 -14.19 -4.93
C TYR A 95 -5.01 -14.32 -6.29
N SER A 96 -5.85 -13.36 -6.68
CA SER A 96 -6.48 -13.35 -8.01
C SER A 96 -5.46 -13.26 -9.14
N ALA A 97 -4.46 -12.38 -9.02
CA ALA A 97 -3.40 -12.26 -10.00
C ALA A 97 -2.53 -13.52 -10.06
N ALA A 98 -2.15 -14.08 -8.92
CA ALA A 98 -1.38 -15.33 -8.85
C ALA A 98 -2.16 -16.50 -9.48
N PHE A 99 -3.46 -16.60 -9.22
CA PHE A 99 -4.32 -17.62 -9.83
C PHE A 99 -4.34 -17.51 -11.34
N VAL A 100 -4.51 -16.30 -11.90
CA VAL A 100 -4.47 -16.07 -13.35
C VAL A 100 -3.09 -16.43 -13.92
N CYS A 101 -1.99 -16.03 -13.28
CA CYS A 101 -0.64 -16.38 -13.72
C CYS A 101 -0.41 -17.90 -13.73
N VAL A 102 -0.83 -18.61 -12.67
CA VAL A 102 -0.72 -20.07 -12.59
C VAL A 102 -1.58 -20.75 -13.64
N ALA A 103 -2.81 -20.28 -13.86
CA ALA A 103 -3.70 -20.82 -14.88
C ALA A 103 -3.12 -20.63 -16.29
N LEU A 104 -2.57 -19.45 -16.60
CA LEU A 104 -1.90 -19.18 -17.88
C LEU A 104 -0.65 -20.03 -18.04
N MET A 105 0.15 -20.18 -16.98
CA MET A 105 1.33 -21.06 -17.00
C MET A 105 0.94 -22.51 -17.27
N ALA A 106 -0.09 -23.02 -16.59
CA ALA A 106 -0.62 -24.36 -16.83
C ALA A 106 -1.16 -24.52 -18.26
N PHE A 107 -1.83 -23.51 -18.78
CA PHE A 107 -2.30 -23.50 -20.17
C PHE A 107 -1.15 -23.54 -21.18
N VAL A 108 -0.10 -22.75 -20.96
CA VAL A 108 1.12 -22.78 -21.79
C VAL A 108 1.80 -24.15 -21.72
N LEU A 109 1.91 -24.74 -20.53
CA LEU A 109 2.46 -26.10 -20.37
C LEU A 109 1.63 -27.16 -21.10
N PHE A 110 0.30 -27.05 -21.04
CA PHE A 110 -0.60 -27.95 -21.76
C PHE A 110 -0.49 -27.76 -23.29
N ALA A 111 -0.41 -26.51 -23.76
CA ALA A 111 -0.26 -26.17 -25.17
C ALA A 111 1.09 -26.62 -25.76
N LEU A 112 2.15 -26.64 -24.94
CA LEU A 112 3.48 -27.15 -25.32
C LEU A 112 3.53 -28.69 -25.41
N GLY A 113 2.51 -29.40 -24.92
CA GLY A 113 2.33 -30.83 -25.16
C GLY A 113 3.55 -31.70 -24.80
N SER A 114 3.96 -32.58 -25.71
CA SER A 114 5.04 -33.56 -25.53
C SER A 114 6.45 -32.99 -25.68
N ASP A 115 6.61 -31.77 -26.23
CA ASP A 115 7.91 -31.10 -26.38
C ASP A 115 8.37 -30.43 -25.07
N ALA A 116 7.52 -30.43 -24.04
CA ALA A 116 7.82 -29.88 -22.73
C ALA A 116 8.99 -30.59 -22.03
N ASN A 117 9.33 -31.83 -22.40
CA ASN A 117 10.41 -32.59 -21.76
C ASN A 117 11.79 -31.89 -21.85
N LEU A 118 12.06 -31.16 -22.93
CA LEU A 118 13.32 -30.41 -23.08
C LEU A 118 13.39 -29.22 -22.12
N ILE A 119 12.27 -28.51 -21.93
CA ILE A 119 12.19 -27.33 -21.06
C ILE A 119 12.12 -27.76 -19.59
N PHE A 120 11.34 -28.80 -19.27
CA PHE A 120 11.28 -29.39 -17.93
C PHE A 120 12.66 -29.90 -17.49
N GLY A 121 13.43 -30.52 -18.38
CA GLY A 121 14.79 -30.95 -18.08
C GLY A 121 15.71 -29.79 -17.66
N GLN A 122 15.63 -28.64 -18.35
CA GLN A 122 16.39 -27.45 -17.99
C GLN A 122 15.94 -26.84 -16.65
N LEU A 123 14.63 -26.82 -16.40
CA LEU A 123 14.05 -26.26 -15.19
C LEU A 123 14.35 -27.13 -13.96
N VAL A 124 14.31 -28.46 -14.11
CA VAL A 124 14.74 -29.41 -13.08
C VAL A 124 16.23 -29.26 -12.80
N ASN A 125 17.08 -29.16 -13.82
CA ASN A 125 18.52 -28.92 -13.63
C ASN A 125 18.82 -27.58 -12.94
N ALA A 126 18.06 -26.53 -13.25
CA ALA A 126 18.17 -25.25 -12.57
C ALA A 126 17.69 -25.34 -11.11
N ALA A 127 16.57 -26.00 -10.87
CA ALA A 127 16.03 -26.25 -9.53
C ALA A 127 17.03 -27.05 -8.69
N GLU A 128 17.67 -28.08 -9.25
CA GLU A 128 18.70 -28.88 -8.59
C GLU A 128 19.92 -28.05 -8.21
N LYS A 129 20.34 -27.10 -9.06
CA LYS A 129 21.43 -26.17 -8.72
C LYS A 129 21.03 -25.22 -7.59
N ILE A 130 19.78 -24.72 -7.60
CA ILE A 130 19.26 -23.84 -6.54
C ILE A 130 19.16 -24.60 -5.22
N THR A 131 18.65 -25.84 -5.23
CA THR A 131 18.57 -26.66 -4.01
C THR A 131 19.95 -27.04 -3.51
N ALA A 132 20.92 -27.31 -4.38
CA ALA A 132 22.31 -27.56 -3.98
C ALA A 132 22.93 -26.34 -3.28
N VAL A 133 22.76 -25.13 -3.83
CA VAL A 133 23.24 -23.88 -3.20
C VAL A 133 22.50 -23.63 -1.89
N GLY A 134 21.18 -23.81 -1.86
CA GLY A 134 20.37 -23.65 -0.64
C GLY A 134 20.80 -24.62 0.46
N ASN A 135 21.06 -25.87 0.11
CA ASN A 135 21.55 -26.88 1.05
C ASN A 135 22.93 -26.51 1.60
N PHE A 136 23.84 -26.01 0.75
CA PHE A 136 25.15 -25.53 1.17
C PHE A 136 25.05 -24.35 2.15
N VAL A 137 24.24 -23.35 1.83
CA VAL A 137 24.00 -22.19 2.72
C VAL A 137 23.36 -22.64 4.03
N GLY A 138 22.39 -23.56 3.98
CA GLY A 138 21.74 -24.14 5.15
C GLY A 138 22.75 -24.87 6.05
N HIS A 139 23.62 -25.68 5.47
CA HIS A 139 24.69 -26.35 6.21
C HIS A 139 25.67 -25.35 6.85
N ILE A 140 26.09 -24.31 6.13
CA ILE A 140 26.97 -23.27 6.70
C ILE A 140 26.29 -22.58 7.88
N ALA A 141 25.03 -22.15 7.73
CA ALA A 141 24.28 -21.50 8.79
C ALA A 141 24.10 -22.43 10.00
N TYR A 142 23.75 -23.69 9.77
CA TYR A 142 23.62 -24.70 10.82
C TYR A 142 24.93 -24.92 11.57
N SER A 143 26.04 -25.11 10.84
CA SER A 143 27.37 -25.29 11.45
C SER A 143 27.82 -24.06 12.23
N LEU A 144 27.55 -22.85 11.74
CA LEU A 144 27.80 -21.60 12.46
C LEU A 144 27.00 -21.51 13.76
N LEU A 145 25.71 -21.83 13.72
CA LEU A 145 24.84 -21.78 14.90
C LEU A 145 25.24 -22.82 15.95
N VAL A 146 25.55 -24.05 15.53
CA VAL A 146 26.03 -25.10 16.43
C VAL A 146 27.38 -24.71 17.04
N GLY A 147 28.32 -24.24 16.23
CA GLY A 147 29.63 -23.77 16.70
C GLY A 147 29.51 -22.61 17.69
N PHE A 148 28.69 -21.61 17.36
CA PHE A 148 28.38 -20.50 18.26
C PHE A 148 27.74 -20.99 19.57
N GLY A 149 26.79 -21.92 19.50
CA GLY A 149 26.15 -22.52 20.66
C GLY A 149 27.13 -23.25 21.58
N VAL A 150 28.11 -23.99 21.02
CA VAL A 150 29.16 -24.65 21.81
C VAL A 150 30.08 -23.64 22.50
N ILE A 151 30.46 -22.56 21.82
CA ILE A 151 31.25 -21.48 22.42
C ILE A 151 30.45 -20.83 23.55
N LEU A 152 29.18 -20.49 23.31
CA LEU A 152 28.31 -19.84 24.28
C LEU A 152 28.07 -20.73 25.51
N ARG A 153 27.93 -22.05 25.30
CA ARG A 153 27.85 -23.04 26.37
C ARG A 153 29.15 -23.14 27.17
N THR A 154 30.29 -23.15 26.50
CA THR A 154 31.62 -23.21 27.16
C THR A 154 31.88 -21.95 27.97
N VAL A 155 31.61 -20.79 27.40
CA VAL A 155 31.68 -19.48 28.07
C VAL A 155 30.72 -19.46 29.26
N SER A 156 29.46 -19.86 29.10
CA SER A 156 28.50 -19.95 30.20
C SER A 156 28.89 -20.95 31.29
N GLY A 157 29.59 -22.03 30.95
CA GLY A 157 30.03 -23.06 31.90
C GLY A 157 31.24 -22.63 32.73
N GLN A 158 32.14 -21.83 32.16
CA GLN A 158 33.31 -21.29 32.88
C GLN A 158 32.98 -20.03 33.69
N ILE A 159 31.93 -19.32 33.28
CA ILE A 159 31.43 -18.14 33.96
C ILE A 159 30.51 -18.58 35.11
N GLN A 160 31.10 -18.94 36.25
CA GLN A 160 30.39 -18.90 37.53
C GLN A 160 30.27 -17.44 37.97
N LEU A 161 29.54 -16.63 37.20
CA LEU A 161 29.21 -15.29 37.64
C LEU A 161 28.16 -15.41 38.75
N PRO A 162 28.35 -14.75 39.90
CA PRO A 162 27.32 -14.67 40.91
C PRO A 162 26.06 -14.07 40.26
N ALA A 163 24.88 -14.62 40.59
CA ALA A 163 23.61 -14.27 39.96
C ALA A 163 23.33 -12.75 39.92
N ALA A 164 23.86 -12.01 40.91
CA ALA A 164 23.81 -10.56 40.97
C ALA A 164 24.45 -9.87 39.75
N LEU A 165 25.58 -10.36 39.23
CA LEU A 165 26.28 -9.74 38.11
C LEU A 165 25.55 -9.98 36.78
N MET A 166 24.91 -11.15 36.62
CA MET A 166 24.02 -11.43 35.48
C MET A 166 22.78 -10.51 35.48
N LEU A 167 22.18 -10.25 36.65
CA LEU A 167 21.08 -9.29 36.79
C LEU A 167 21.52 -7.87 36.45
N VAL A 168 22.70 -7.44 36.89
CA VAL A 168 23.24 -6.11 36.57
C VAL A 168 23.48 -5.97 35.07
N LEU A 169 24.08 -6.96 34.43
CA LEU A 169 24.36 -6.94 32.99
C LEU A 169 23.07 -6.96 32.16
N GLY A 170 22.09 -7.77 32.58
CA GLY A 170 20.74 -7.78 31.99
C GLY A 170 20.02 -6.44 32.13
N MET A 171 20.10 -5.81 33.32
CA MET A 171 19.54 -4.47 33.55
C MET A 171 20.21 -3.41 32.66
N VAL A 172 21.53 -3.44 32.50
CA VAL A 172 22.26 -2.51 31.63
C VAL A 172 21.85 -2.67 30.16
N VAL A 173 21.69 -3.90 29.68
CA VAL A 173 21.22 -4.17 28.30
C VAL A 173 19.75 -3.77 28.12
N ALA A 174 18.89 -4.04 29.11
CA ALA A 174 17.50 -3.61 29.06
C ALA A 174 17.39 -2.08 29.03
N LEU A 175 18.21 -1.38 29.84
CA LEU A 175 18.24 0.08 29.88
C LEU A 175 18.74 0.67 28.56
N SER A 176 19.78 0.08 27.95
CA SER A 176 20.31 0.56 26.67
C SER A 176 19.32 0.39 25.52
N VAL A 177 18.59 -0.72 25.48
CA VAL A 177 17.51 -0.96 24.52
C VAL A 177 16.33 -0.01 24.78
N PHE A 178 15.98 0.24 26.04
CA PHE A 178 14.91 1.17 26.40
C PHE A 178 15.24 2.61 25.98
N ILE A 179 16.48 3.07 26.23
CA ILE A 179 16.95 4.39 25.80
C ILE A 179 17.01 4.49 24.27
N SER A 180 17.46 3.44 23.58
CA SER A 180 17.47 3.40 22.12
C SER A 180 16.04 3.53 21.55
N ARG A 181 15.07 2.84 22.15
CA ARG A 181 13.65 2.91 21.77
C ARG A 181 12.96 4.20 22.16
N SER A 182 13.36 4.86 23.25
CA SER A 182 12.81 6.17 23.63
C SER A 182 13.33 7.26 22.69
N LYS A 183 14.60 7.19 22.29
CA LYS A 183 15.21 8.14 21.34
C LYS A 183 14.65 8.00 19.93
N SER A 184 14.23 6.80 19.52
CA SER A 184 13.53 6.59 18.24
C SER A 184 12.06 7.04 18.26
N ARG A 185 11.51 7.41 19.43
CA ARG A 185 10.12 7.90 19.59
C ARG A 185 10.02 9.40 19.78
N VAL A 186 11.13 10.15 19.74
CA VAL A 186 11.05 11.61 19.75
C VAL A 186 10.47 12.05 18.40
N PRO A 187 9.25 12.60 18.36
CA PRO A 187 8.71 13.15 17.13
C PRO A 187 9.62 14.30 16.69
N ARG A 188 10.06 14.27 15.43
CA ARG A 188 10.71 15.41 14.80
C ARG A 188 9.69 16.54 14.73
N THR A 189 9.71 17.43 15.72
CA THR A 189 9.21 18.80 15.62
C THR A 189 10.16 19.62 14.77
#